data_AF-A0A800JXZ2-F1
#
_entry.id   AF-A0A800JXZ2-F1
#
_cell.length_a   1.000
_cell.length_b   1.000
_cell.length_c   1.000
_cell.angle_alpha   90.00
_cell.angle_beta   90.00
_cell.angle_gamma   90.00
#
_symmetry.space_group_name_H-M   'P 1'
#
loop_
_entity.id
_entity.type
_entity.pdbx_description
1 polymer ?
#
loop_
_entity_poly.entity_id
_entity_poly.type
_entity_poly.pdbx_seq_one_letter_code
_entity_poly.pdbx_strand_id
1 'polypeptide(L)'
;ITAEDVGTSVDDMEYVHEETKWVAGLRGRSGDPSPVTAFGVYQGIKACARFRYGHESLEGRHVVVQGLGHVGYHLYKHLAEEGARLSVTDIEEDRVRTAVTEFGATAVAPGDVYGIDADIFSPCAMGAVINDDTIEALRVDFVAGSANNQLAEARHGQALHHRGIVYAPDYVINAGGLCNVYRELKDWTAEQSLEKAGGIYECLLEVFGHALIEDIPTSQAADILAQRCLAEARREG
;
A
#
# COMPACT_ATOMS: atom_id res chain seq x y z
N ILE A 1 8.22 -18.06 11.40
CA ILE A 1 7.05 -17.36 11.96
C ILE A 1 6.13 -17.10 10.79
N THR A 2 4.87 -17.53 10.85
CA THR A 2 3.85 -17.29 9.80
C THR A 2 2.78 -16.33 10.32
N ALA A 3 2.00 -15.73 9.42
CA ALA A 3 0.84 -14.88 9.73
C ALA A 3 -0.21 -15.03 8.61
N GLU A 4 -1.36 -14.37 8.74
CA GLU A 4 -2.39 -14.36 7.69
C GLU A 4 -1.96 -13.59 6.42
N ASP A 5 -2.48 -14.03 5.29
CA ASP A 5 -2.38 -13.41 3.96
C ASP A 5 -3.64 -13.76 3.13
N VAL A 6 -3.73 -13.28 1.89
CA VAL A 6 -4.84 -13.50 0.95
C VAL A 6 -5.24 -15.00 0.92
N GLY A 7 -6.49 -15.28 1.31
CA GLY A 7 -7.05 -16.62 1.35
C GLY A 7 -6.98 -17.31 2.72
N THR A 8 -6.43 -16.64 3.73
CA THR A 8 -6.39 -17.10 5.13
C THR A 8 -6.89 -15.99 6.07
N SER A 9 -7.24 -16.37 7.29
CA SER A 9 -7.84 -15.49 8.30
C SER A 9 -7.23 -15.71 9.69
N VAL A 10 -7.54 -14.81 10.61
CA VAL A 10 -7.22 -14.97 12.05
C VAL A 10 -7.68 -16.33 12.58
N ASP A 11 -8.85 -16.83 12.18
CA ASP A 11 -9.33 -18.14 12.61
C ASP A 11 -8.44 -19.29 12.09
N ASP A 12 -7.89 -19.19 10.89
CA ASP A 12 -6.92 -20.16 10.38
C ASP A 12 -5.61 -20.12 11.17
N MET A 13 -5.17 -18.92 11.59
CA MET A 13 -3.96 -18.76 12.41
C MET A 13 -4.12 -19.32 13.82
N GLU A 14 -5.33 -19.29 14.39
CA GLU A 14 -5.63 -19.97 15.66
C GLU A 14 -5.42 -21.48 15.54
N TYR A 15 -5.90 -22.11 14.46
CA TYR A 15 -5.64 -23.55 14.23
C TYR A 15 -4.16 -23.86 14.07
N VAL A 16 -3.39 -23.01 13.36
CA VAL A 16 -1.93 -23.17 13.27
C VAL A 16 -1.28 -23.04 14.66
N HIS A 17 -1.82 -22.19 15.52
CA HIS A 17 -1.28 -21.98 16.87
C HIS A 17 -1.40 -23.20 17.77
N GLU A 18 -2.42 -24.04 17.56
CA GLU A 18 -2.58 -25.30 18.28
C GLU A 18 -1.38 -26.25 18.07
N GLU A 19 -0.77 -26.20 16.89
CA GLU A 19 0.35 -27.08 16.51
C GLU A 19 1.73 -26.41 16.65
N THR A 20 1.80 -25.07 16.68
CA THR A 20 3.08 -24.36 16.75
C THR A 20 3.02 -22.98 17.38
N LYS A 21 4.12 -22.59 18.06
CA LYS A 21 4.32 -21.22 18.56
C LYS A 21 4.84 -20.24 17.50
N TRP A 22 5.16 -20.73 16.31
CA TRP A 22 5.78 -19.93 15.24
C TRP A 22 4.73 -19.30 14.31
N VAL A 23 3.69 -18.72 14.89
CA VAL A 23 2.59 -18.01 14.21
C VAL A 23 2.31 -16.69 14.93
N ALA A 24 1.85 -15.69 14.19
CA ALA A 24 1.45 -14.37 14.68
C ALA A 24 0.15 -13.93 13.96
N GLY A 25 -0.48 -12.84 14.40
CA GLY A 25 -1.79 -12.43 13.90
C GLY A 25 -2.95 -13.03 14.71
N LEU A 26 -2.69 -13.45 15.96
CA LEU A 26 -3.68 -14.17 16.77
C LEU A 26 -4.73 -13.23 17.38
N ARG A 27 -5.93 -13.77 17.66
CA ARG A 27 -7.02 -13.02 18.29
C ARG A 27 -6.60 -12.58 19.69
N GLY A 28 -6.84 -11.30 20.00
CA GLY A 28 -6.41 -10.69 21.26
C GLY A 28 -4.91 -10.37 21.36
N ARG A 29 -4.13 -10.65 20.30
CA ARG A 29 -2.73 -10.22 20.15
C ARG A 29 -2.61 -9.11 19.12
N SER A 30 -1.96 -9.34 17.97
CA SER A 30 -1.92 -8.34 16.90
C SER A 30 -3.20 -8.36 16.05
N GLY A 31 -3.92 -9.49 15.99
CA GLY A 31 -5.15 -9.64 15.21
C GLY A 31 -4.99 -9.29 13.73
N ASP A 32 -6.10 -8.86 13.12
CA ASP A 32 -6.17 -8.40 11.73
C ASP A 32 -5.18 -7.22 11.50
N PRO A 33 -4.17 -7.37 10.64
CA PRO A 33 -3.21 -6.33 10.32
C PRO A 33 -3.78 -5.27 9.37
N SER A 34 -4.93 -5.51 8.75
CA SER A 34 -5.47 -4.67 7.67
C SER A 34 -5.65 -3.19 8.04
N PRO A 35 -6.14 -2.81 9.24
CA PRO A 35 -6.22 -1.40 9.62
C PRO A 35 -4.85 -0.72 9.69
N VAL A 36 -3.83 -1.41 10.21
CA VAL A 36 -2.46 -0.88 10.33
C VAL A 36 -1.78 -0.81 8.96
N THR A 37 -1.99 -1.82 8.11
CA THR A 37 -1.52 -1.81 6.71
C THR A 37 -2.15 -0.65 5.94
N ALA A 38 -3.47 -0.47 6.05
CA ALA A 38 -4.18 0.61 5.39
C ALA A 38 -3.70 2.00 5.85
N PHE A 39 -3.45 2.17 7.16
CA PHE A 39 -2.85 3.39 7.68
C PHE A 39 -1.46 3.64 7.12
N GLY A 40 -0.61 2.60 7.03
CA GLY A 40 0.71 2.69 6.40
C GLY A 40 0.64 3.12 4.93
N VAL A 41 -0.28 2.54 4.17
CA VAL A 41 -0.51 2.88 2.76
C VAL A 41 -1.02 4.31 2.61
N TYR A 42 -1.96 4.71 3.47
CA TYR A 42 -2.47 6.08 3.54
C TYR A 42 -1.33 7.08 3.78
N GLN A 43 -0.46 6.80 4.75
CA GLN A 43 0.73 7.61 5.00
C GLN A 43 1.69 7.62 3.80
N GLY A 44 1.83 6.51 3.07
CA GLY A 44 2.62 6.48 1.84
C GLY A 44 2.03 7.31 0.70
N ILE A 45 0.70 7.34 0.55
CA ILE A 45 0.03 8.23 -0.40
C ILE A 45 0.26 9.70 -0.04
N LYS A 46 0.21 10.05 1.25
CA LYS A 46 0.56 11.39 1.73
C LYS A 46 2.01 11.77 1.42
N ALA A 47 2.95 10.83 1.51
CA ALA A 47 4.35 11.05 1.11
C ALA A 47 4.46 11.32 -0.40
N CYS A 48 3.69 10.59 -1.23
CA CYS A 48 3.62 10.85 -2.67
C CYS A 48 3.12 12.27 -2.96
N ALA A 49 2.03 12.69 -2.32
CA ALA A 49 1.49 14.04 -2.42
C ALA A 49 2.52 15.09 -1.99
N ARG A 50 3.20 14.89 -0.85
CA ARG A 50 4.25 15.79 -0.38
C ARG A 50 5.38 15.93 -1.40
N PHE A 51 5.84 14.82 -1.96
CA PHE A 51 6.96 14.79 -2.90
C PHE A 51 6.64 15.56 -4.20
N ARG A 52 5.44 15.39 -4.76
CA ARG A 52 5.07 15.95 -6.07
C ARG A 52 4.37 17.29 -6.01
N TYR A 53 3.53 17.51 -5.00
CA TYR A 53 2.73 18.73 -4.85
C TYR A 53 3.30 19.69 -3.81
N GLY A 54 4.31 19.27 -3.05
CA GLY A 54 4.91 20.08 -1.99
C GLY A 54 4.10 20.12 -0.69
N HIS A 55 2.96 19.42 -0.61
CA HIS A 55 2.15 19.28 0.60
C HIS A 55 1.49 17.90 0.66
N GLU A 56 1.15 17.45 1.87
CA GLU A 56 0.63 16.10 2.10
C GLU A 56 -0.89 15.96 2.00
N SER A 57 -1.63 17.08 1.93
CA SER A 57 -3.10 17.05 1.90
C SER A 57 -3.64 16.35 0.64
N LEU A 58 -4.61 15.47 0.86
CA LEU A 58 -5.35 14.74 -0.17
C LEU A 58 -6.75 15.32 -0.44
N GLU A 59 -7.10 16.43 0.21
CA GLU A 59 -8.41 17.09 0.04
C GLU A 59 -8.61 17.47 -1.45
N GLY A 60 -9.73 17.01 -2.03
CA GLY A 60 -10.09 17.25 -3.43
C GLY A 60 -9.32 16.43 -4.48
N ARG A 61 -8.26 15.71 -4.08
CA ARG A 61 -7.49 14.81 -4.96
C ARG A 61 -8.33 13.62 -5.38
N HIS A 62 -8.20 13.21 -6.63
CA HIS A 62 -8.88 12.05 -7.17
C HIS A 62 -8.04 10.80 -6.98
N VAL A 63 -8.55 9.85 -6.19
CA VAL A 63 -7.92 8.55 -5.97
C VAL A 63 -8.80 7.46 -6.55
N VAL A 64 -8.18 6.59 -7.35
CA VAL A 64 -8.80 5.40 -7.91
C VAL A 64 -8.37 4.19 -7.07
N VAL A 65 -9.29 3.59 -6.32
CA VAL A 65 -9.02 2.42 -5.48
C VAL A 65 -9.52 1.16 -6.18
N GLN A 66 -8.57 0.29 -6.56
CA GLN A 66 -8.88 -1.01 -7.17
C GLN A 66 -8.81 -2.10 -6.10
N GLY A 67 -9.96 -2.63 -5.70
CA GLY A 67 -10.11 -3.60 -4.62
C GLY A 67 -10.54 -2.94 -3.31
N LEU A 68 -11.67 -3.39 -2.80
CA LEU A 68 -12.31 -2.99 -1.55
C LEU A 68 -12.35 -4.15 -0.54
N GLY A 69 -11.35 -5.04 -0.59
CA GLY A 69 -11.10 -6.03 0.46
C GLY A 69 -10.73 -5.38 1.80
N HIS A 70 -10.22 -6.15 2.75
CA HIS A 70 -9.97 -5.66 4.12
C HIS A 70 -9.10 -4.38 4.13
N VAL A 71 -7.89 -4.44 3.56
CA VAL A 71 -6.99 -3.27 3.50
C VAL A 71 -7.58 -2.16 2.63
N GLY A 72 -8.11 -2.51 1.45
CA GLY A 72 -8.66 -1.53 0.51
C GLY A 72 -9.82 -0.71 1.08
N TYR A 73 -10.71 -1.34 1.86
CA TYR A 73 -11.82 -0.65 2.53
C TYR A 73 -11.34 0.30 3.62
N HIS A 74 -10.36 -0.09 4.43
CA HIS A 74 -9.78 0.80 5.44
C HIS A 74 -9.02 1.98 4.81
N LEU A 75 -8.29 1.74 3.72
CA LEU A 75 -7.61 2.80 2.96
C LEU A 75 -8.63 3.78 2.39
N TYR A 76 -9.66 3.24 1.73
CA TYR A 76 -10.79 4.00 1.20
C TYR A 76 -11.41 4.92 2.26
N LYS A 77 -11.66 4.40 3.47
CA LYS A 77 -12.22 5.18 4.58
C LYS A 77 -11.31 6.35 4.98
N HIS A 78 -10.01 6.13 5.14
CA HIS A 78 -9.06 7.21 5.46
C HIS A 78 -9.06 8.31 4.41
N LEU A 79 -9.05 7.93 3.12
CA LEU A 79 -9.08 8.89 2.01
C LEU A 79 -10.40 9.67 1.96
N ALA A 80 -11.53 9.00 2.21
CA ALA A 80 -12.85 9.63 2.24
C ALA A 80 -12.97 10.65 3.39
N GLU A 81 -12.49 10.28 4.58
CA GLU A 81 -12.48 11.15 5.77
C GLU A 81 -11.58 12.39 5.58
N GLU A 82 -10.51 12.30 4.79
CA GLU A 82 -9.68 13.47 4.41
C GLU A 82 -10.30 14.33 3.29
N GLY A 83 -11.39 13.88 2.66
CA GLY A 83 -12.07 14.63 1.61
C GLY A 83 -11.46 14.43 0.21
N ALA A 84 -10.80 13.31 -0.03
CA ALA A 84 -10.43 12.90 -1.39
C ALA A 84 -11.69 12.54 -2.20
N ARG A 85 -11.65 12.78 -3.52
CA ARG A 85 -12.65 12.27 -4.47
C ARG A 85 -12.27 10.83 -4.83
N LEU A 86 -13.22 9.91 -4.76
CA LEU A 86 -12.91 8.48 -4.87
C LEU A 86 -13.66 7.84 -6.03
N SER A 87 -12.91 7.17 -6.90
CA SER A 87 -13.44 6.17 -7.83
C SER A 87 -13.04 4.78 -7.34
N VAL A 88 -13.98 3.85 -7.29
CA VAL A 88 -13.75 2.52 -6.71
C VAL A 88 -14.22 1.41 -7.63
N THR A 89 -13.52 0.27 -7.56
CA THR A 89 -13.93 -0.96 -8.24
C THR A 89 -13.56 -2.18 -7.41
N ASP A 90 -14.41 -3.19 -7.43
CA ASP A 90 -14.18 -4.51 -6.84
C ASP A 90 -14.95 -5.55 -7.68
N ILE A 91 -14.53 -6.81 -7.63
CA ILE A 91 -15.25 -7.93 -8.24
C ILE A 91 -16.55 -8.24 -7.48
N GLU A 92 -16.60 -7.90 -6.19
CA GLU A 92 -17.77 -8.05 -5.33
C GLU A 92 -18.61 -6.78 -5.37
N GLU A 93 -19.75 -6.84 -6.06
CA GLU A 93 -20.64 -5.69 -6.28
C GLU A 93 -21.17 -5.09 -4.97
N ASP A 94 -21.38 -5.94 -3.96
CA ASP A 94 -21.87 -5.49 -2.65
C ASP A 94 -20.89 -4.54 -1.96
N ARG A 95 -19.57 -4.76 -2.10
CA ARG A 95 -18.54 -3.87 -1.54
C ARG A 95 -18.53 -2.51 -2.23
N VAL A 96 -18.67 -2.51 -3.56
CA VAL A 96 -18.78 -1.29 -4.36
C VAL A 96 -20.03 -0.50 -3.94
N ARG A 97 -21.16 -1.17 -3.80
CA ARG A 97 -22.42 -0.55 -3.36
C ARG A 97 -22.25 0.12 -2.00
N THR A 98 -21.65 -0.57 -1.02
CA THR A 98 -21.37 -0.01 0.31
C THR A 98 -20.51 1.26 0.21
N ALA A 99 -19.41 1.22 -0.54
CA ALA A 99 -18.55 2.39 -0.73
C ALA A 99 -19.34 3.59 -1.29
N VAL A 100 -20.09 3.38 -2.38
CA VAL A 100 -20.93 4.43 -2.99
C VAL A 100 -21.93 5.00 -1.99
N THR A 101 -22.61 4.15 -1.21
CA THR A 101 -23.65 4.60 -0.26
C THR A 101 -23.10 5.30 0.98
N GLU A 102 -21.95 4.85 1.51
CA GLU A 102 -21.43 5.35 2.79
C GLU A 102 -20.63 6.65 2.64
N PHE A 103 -19.86 6.82 1.56
CA PHE A 103 -19.01 8.00 1.39
C PHE A 103 -19.07 8.64 -0.01
N GLY A 104 -20.05 8.26 -0.85
CA GLY A 104 -20.30 8.96 -2.11
C GLY A 104 -19.26 8.71 -3.20
N ALA A 105 -18.57 7.57 -3.16
CA ALA A 105 -17.63 7.17 -4.20
C ALA A 105 -18.32 6.99 -5.57
N THR A 106 -17.55 7.10 -6.64
CA THR A 106 -17.99 6.76 -7.99
C THR A 106 -17.62 5.30 -8.29
N ALA A 107 -18.61 4.46 -8.57
CA ALA A 107 -18.35 3.09 -9.01
C ALA A 107 -17.81 3.08 -10.45
N VAL A 108 -16.77 2.28 -10.68
CA VAL A 108 -16.17 2.10 -12.01
C VAL A 108 -16.08 0.62 -12.36
N ALA A 109 -16.31 0.30 -13.63
CA ALA A 109 -16.14 -1.06 -14.13
C ALA A 109 -14.67 -1.51 -14.00
N PRO A 110 -14.40 -2.78 -13.63
CA PRO A 110 -13.04 -3.26 -13.42
C PRO A 110 -12.07 -3.04 -14.59
N GLY A 111 -12.56 -3.07 -15.83
CA GLY A 111 -11.74 -2.85 -17.03
C GLY A 111 -11.40 -1.38 -17.31
N ASP A 112 -12.21 -0.44 -16.83
CA ASP A 112 -12.07 0.98 -17.14
C ASP A 112 -11.17 1.72 -16.13
N VAL A 113 -10.82 1.05 -15.03
CA VAL A 113 -10.13 1.63 -13.87
C VAL A 113 -8.79 2.29 -14.22
N TYR A 114 -8.06 1.76 -15.20
CA TYR A 114 -6.72 2.23 -15.57
C TYR A 114 -6.75 3.52 -16.39
N GLY A 115 -7.83 3.77 -17.14
CA GLY A 115 -7.94 4.91 -18.06
C GLY A 115 -8.53 6.18 -17.44
N ILE A 116 -8.91 6.13 -16.17
CA ILE A 116 -9.48 7.27 -15.44
C ILE A 116 -8.43 8.36 -15.29
N ASP A 117 -8.82 9.60 -15.59
CA ASP A 117 -8.01 10.78 -15.28
C ASP A 117 -8.11 11.09 -13.78
N ALA A 118 -7.04 10.81 -13.04
CA ALA A 118 -6.98 10.90 -11.59
C ALA A 118 -5.60 11.34 -11.12
N ASP A 119 -5.48 11.73 -9.85
CA ASP A 119 -4.17 12.06 -9.28
C ASP A 119 -3.42 10.77 -8.92
N ILE A 120 -4.11 9.79 -8.32
CA ILE A 120 -3.51 8.58 -7.72
C ILE A 120 -4.26 7.32 -8.17
N PHE A 121 -3.50 6.29 -8.57
CA PHE A 121 -4.01 4.92 -8.72
C PHE A 121 -3.53 4.04 -7.56
N SER A 122 -4.46 3.42 -6.83
CA SER A 122 -4.21 2.61 -5.64
C SER A 122 -4.63 1.15 -5.86
N PRO A 123 -3.73 0.30 -6.40
CA PRO A 123 -3.99 -1.13 -6.55
C PRO A 123 -3.96 -1.85 -5.19
N CYS A 124 -5.11 -2.38 -4.78
CA CYS A 124 -5.32 -3.04 -3.49
C CYS A 124 -5.93 -4.45 -3.62
N ALA A 125 -6.06 -4.96 -4.86
CA ALA A 125 -6.67 -6.25 -5.16
C ALA A 125 -5.64 -7.35 -5.45
N MET A 126 -4.97 -7.29 -6.61
CA MET A 126 -4.04 -8.30 -7.08
C MET A 126 -2.71 -7.68 -7.52
N GLY A 127 -1.68 -8.52 -7.59
CA GLY A 127 -0.39 -8.17 -8.20
C GLY A 127 -0.45 -8.16 -9.73
N ALA A 128 0.68 -7.77 -10.33
CA ALA A 128 0.94 -7.70 -11.78
C ALA A 128 -0.05 -6.81 -12.55
N VAL A 129 -0.72 -5.88 -11.86
CA VAL A 129 -1.68 -4.94 -12.46
C VAL A 129 -1.00 -3.82 -13.23
N ILE A 130 0.29 -3.58 -13.00
CA ILE A 130 1.11 -2.69 -13.83
C ILE A 130 1.92 -3.53 -14.80
N ASN A 131 1.48 -3.57 -16.05
CA ASN A 131 2.03 -4.41 -17.12
C ASN A 131 1.94 -3.70 -18.48
N ASP A 132 2.24 -4.42 -19.56
CA ASP A 132 2.28 -3.84 -20.92
C ASP A 132 0.92 -3.30 -21.38
N ASP A 133 -0.18 -3.91 -20.94
CA ASP A 133 -1.54 -3.53 -21.36
C ASP A 133 -2.07 -2.34 -20.55
N THR A 134 -1.73 -2.27 -19.27
CA THR A 134 -2.30 -1.27 -18.34
C THR A 134 -1.48 0.00 -18.27
N ILE A 135 -0.16 -0.09 -18.43
CA ILE A 135 0.71 1.05 -18.21
C ILE A 135 0.35 2.21 -19.13
N GLU A 136 0.14 1.96 -20.44
CA GLU A 136 -0.15 3.01 -21.41
C GLU A 136 -1.47 3.74 -21.11
N ALA A 137 -2.43 3.06 -20.49
CA ALA A 137 -3.73 3.63 -20.14
C ALA A 137 -3.67 4.57 -18.94
N LEU A 138 -2.71 4.39 -18.02
CA LEU A 138 -2.62 5.16 -16.78
C LEU A 138 -2.47 6.66 -17.04
N ARG A 139 -3.36 7.45 -16.42
CA ARG A 139 -3.38 8.92 -16.43
C ARG A 139 -3.36 9.43 -15.00
N VAL A 140 -2.28 9.12 -14.29
CA VAL A 140 -2.09 9.45 -12.88
C VAL A 140 -0.70 10.01 -12.63
N ASP A 141 -0.55 10.80 -11.58
CA ASP A 141 0.76 11.24 -11.10
C ASP A 141 1.49 10.12 -10.36
N PHE A 142 0.75 9.24 -9.67
CA PHE A 142 1.33 8.18 -8.86
C PHE A 142 0.58 6.85 -8.90
N VAL A 143 1.35 5.79 -8.68
CA VAL A 143 0.84 4.46 -8.33
C VAL A 143 1.25 4.16 -6.89
N ALA A 144 0.27 4.03 -6.00
CA ALA A 144 0.47 3.84 -4.57
C ALA A 144 -0.69 3.03 -3.96
N GLY A 145 -0.50 1.73 -3.78
CA GLY A 145 -1.52 0.80 -3.28
C GLY A 145 -0.95 -0.28 -2.38
N SER A 146 -1.84 -1.11 -1.82
CA SER A 146 -1.48 -2.15 -0.85
C SER A 146 -1.14 -3.50 -1.46
N ALA A 147 -1.45 -3.73 -2.74
CA ALA A 147 -1.25 -5.03 -3.38
C ALA A 147 0.24 -5.42 -3.39
N ASN A 148 0.51 -6.72 -3.28
CA ASN A 148 1.85 -7.28 -3.43
C ASN A 148 2.18 -7.49 -4.91
N ASN A 149 3.45 -7.34 -5.27
CA ASN A 149 3.98 -7.55 -6.63
C ASN A 149 3.24 -6.71 -7.67
N GLN A 150 3.07 -5.40 -7.45
CA GLN A 150 2.23 -4.55 -8.32
C GLN A 150 2.75 -4.47 -9.75
N LEU A 151 4.08 -4.40 -9.90
CA LEU A 151 4.76 -4.48 -11.18
C LEU A 151 4.78 -5.94 -11.66
N ALA A 152 4.31 -6.20 -12.87
CA ALA A 152 4.39 -7.54 -13.46
C ALA A 152 5.85 -7.95 -13.73
N GLU A 153 6.69 -7.00 -14.13
CA GLU A 153 8.13 -7.16 -14.33
C GLU A 153 8.89 -5.91 -13.86
N ALA A 154 10.17 -6.08 -13.49
CA ALA A 154 11.01 -4.96 -13.06
C ALA A 154 11.10 -3.82 -14.09
N ARG A 155 11.07 -4.15 -15.40
CA ARG A 155 11.08 -3.16 -16.48
C ARG A 155 9.86 -2.22 -16.47
N HIS A 156 8.74 -2.64 -15.90
CA HIS A 156 7.56 -1.79 -15.78
C HIS A 156 7.80 -0.63 -14.80
N GLY A 157 8.66 -0.82 -13.80
CA GLY A 157 9.14 0.29 -12.95
C GLY A 157 9.91 1.35 -13.74
N GLN A 158 10.78 0.92 -14.67
CA GLN A 158 11.47 1.83 -15.58
C GLN A 158 10.49 2.55 -16.52
N ALA A 159 9.47 1.84 -17.02
CA ALA A 159 8.47 2.43 -17.89
C ALA A 159 7.62 3.49 -17.16
N LEU A 160 7.29 3.29 -15.89
CA LEU A 160 6.64 4.33 -15.06
C LEU A 160 7.55 5.55 -14.88
N HIS A 161 8.83 5.32 -14.56
CA HIS A 161 9.85 6.37 -14.42
C HIS A 161 9.96 7.23 -15.67
N HIS A 162 10.10 6.62 -16.85
CA HIS A 162 10.17 7.35 -18.13
C HIS A 162 8.92 8.18 -18.44
N ARG A 163 7.76 7.77 -17.92
CA ARG A 163 6.50 8.50 -18.07
C ARG A 163 6.30 9.59 -17.00
N GLY A 164 7.23 9.71 -16.06
CA GLY A 164 7.13 10.65 -14.95
C GLY A 164 6.04 10.31 -13.94
N ILE A 165 5.59 9.05 -13.93
CA ILE A 165 4.65 8.53 -12.93
C ILE A 165 5.46 7.99 -11.76
N VAL A 166 5.23 8.55 -10.58
CA VAL A 166 5.96 8.16 -9.37
C VAL A 166 5.31 6.89 -8.80
N TYR A 167 6.10 5.82 -8.72
CA TYR A 167 5.67 4.57 -8.12
C TYR A 167 6.10 4.52 -6.65
N ALA A 168 5.19 4.29 -5.72
CA ALA A 168 5.53 3.93 -4.35
C ALA A 168 5.80 2.43 -4.29
N PRO A 169 7.04 1.97 -4.06
CA PRO A 169 7.38 0.56 -4.10
C PRO A 169 6.51 -0.25 -3.13
N ASP A 170 5.90 -1.31 -3.65
CA ASP A 170 4.85 -2.08 -2.97
C ASP A 170 5.28 -2.58 -1.59
N TYR A 171 6.43 -3.24 -1.49
CA TYR A 171 6.95 -3.79 -0.24
C TYR A 171 7.35 -2.73 0.79
N VAL A 172 7.48 -1.45 0.39
CA VAL A 172 7.71 -0.33 1.31
C VAL A 172 6.37 0.21 1.79
N ILE A 173 5.46 0.53 0.86
CA ILE A 173 4.18 1.17 1.20
C ILE A 173 3.23 0.24 1.97
N ASN A 174 3.28 -1.07 1.72
CA ASN A 174 2.42 -2.04 2.39
C ASN A 174 3.06 -2.68 3.64
N ALA A 175 4.23 -2.20 4.08
CA ALA A 175 4.98 -2.74 5.23
C ALA A 175 4.26 -2.60 6.58
N GLY A 176 3.13 -1.89 6.64
CA GLY A 176 2.32 -1.73 7.86
C GLY A 176 1.83 -3.07 8.42
N GLY A 177 1.56 -4.06 7.56
CA GLY A 177 1.16 -5.39 8.00
C GLY A 177 2.27 -6.10 8.79
N LEU A 178 3.52 -5.99 8.31
CA LEU A 178 4.68 -6.50 9.03
C LEU A 178 4.93 -5.73 10.32
N CYS A 179 4.68 -4.42 10.36
CA CYS A 179 4.76 -3.64 11.61
C CYS A 179 3.77 -4.17 12.66
N ASN A 180 2.55 -4.52 12.23
CA ASN A 180 1.55 -5.11 13.12
C ASN A 180 1.92 -6.51 13.60
N VAL A 181 2.43 -7.36 12.73
CA VAL A 181 2.88 -8.71 13.12
C VAL A 181 4.10 -8.65 14.04
N TYR A 182 5.03 -7.73 13.77
CA TYR A 182 6.24 -7.53 14.58
C TYR A 182 5.94 -7.06 16.00
N ARG A 183 4.76 -6.44 16.20
CA ARG A 183 4.22 -6.09 17.51
C ARG A 183 4.24 -7.27 18.47
N GLU A 184 3.89 -8.48 18.01
CA GLU A 184 3.86 -9.69 18.85
C GLU A 184 5.26 -10.15 19.26
N LEU A 185 6.29 -9.82 18.47
CA LEU A 185 7.67 -10.22 18.74
C LEU A 185 8.40 -9.24 19.67
N LYS A 186 7.90 -8.01 19.76
CA LYS A 186 8.49 -6.92 20.57
C LYS A 186 7.64 -6.48 21.75
N ASP A 187 6.51 -7.15 21.99
CA ASP A 187 5.53 -6.78 23.02
C ASP A 187 5.07 -5.32 22.89
N TRP A 188 4.92 -4.83 21.66
CA TRP A 188 4.49 -3.45 21.41
C TRP A 188 2.99 -3.25 21.65
N THR A 189 2.62 -2.03 22.01
CA THR A 189 1.21 -1.60 22.03
C THR A 189 0.67 -1.43 20.61
N ALA A 190 -0.66 -1.38 20.47
CA ALA A 190 -1.29 -1.08 19.18
C ALA A 190 -0.86 0.32 18.66
N GLU A 191 -0.70 1.29 19.57
CA GLU A 191 -0.24 2.64 19.24
C GLU A 191 1.19 2.65 18.70
N GLN A 192 2.11 1.90 19.31
CA GLN A 192 3.49 1.78 18.83
C GLN A 192 3.58 1.10 17.46
N SER A 193 2.72 0.11 17.20
CA SER A 193 2.61 -0.51 15.87
C SER A 193 2.14 0.50 14.81
N LEU A 194 1.13 1.30 15.16
CA LEU A 194 0.58 2.34 14.28
C LEU A 194 1.61 3.45 14.03
N GLU A 195 2.32 3.90 15.07
CA GLU A 195 3.41 4.87 14.97
C GLU A 195 4.51 4.34 14.04
N LYS A 196 4.88 3.06 14.18
CA LYS A 196 5.87 2.42 13.32
C LYS A 196 5.42 2.36 11.86
N ALA A 197 4.16 2.01 11.61
CA ALA A 197 3.56 2.06 10.28
C ALA A 197 3.52 3.49 9.72
N GLY A 198 3.32 4.50 10.57
CA GLY A 198 3.41 5.92 10.20
C GLY A 198 4.77 6.32 9.62
N GLY A 199 5.85 5.66 10.05
CA GLY A 199 7.20 5.85 9.52
C GLY A 199 7.38 5.48 8.04
N ILE A 200 6.41 4.80 7.42
CA ILE A 200 6.39 4.55 5.97
C ILE A 200 6.44 5.86 5.18
N TYR A 201 5.84 6.94 5.72
CA TYR A 201 5.88 8.26 5.11
C TYR A 201 7.32 8.74 4.87
N GLU A 202 8.15 8.75 5.90
CA GLU A 202 9.54 9.20 5.80
C GLU A 202 10.39 8.25 4.96
N CYS A 203 10.15 6.94 5.08
CA CYS A 203 10.86 5.93 4.28
C CYS A 203 10.64 6.14 2.77
N LEU A 204 9.40 6.41 2.36
CA LEU A 204 9.09 6.72 0.96
C LEU A 204 9.68 8.04 0.50
N LEU A 205 9.68 9.09 1.34
CA LEU A 205 10.36 10.34 0.99
C LEU A 205 11.86 10.15 0.76
N GLU A 206 12.51 9.29 1.55
CA GLU A 206 13.92 8.92 1.35
C GLU A 206 14.12 8.19 0.02
N VAL A 207 13.25 7.21 -0.29
CA VAL A 207 13.26 6.49 -1.58
C VAL A 207 13.11 7.46 -2.74
N PHE A 208 12.13 8.37 -2.70
CA PHE A 208 11.87 9.34 -3.76
C PHE A 208 13.03 10.34 -3.91
N GLY A 209 13.60 10.79 -2.79
CA GLY A 209 14.78 11.66 -2.80
C GLY A 209 15.99 10.98 -3.44
N HIS A 210 16.24 9.72 -3.11
CA HIS A 210 17.34 8.95 -3.71
C HIS A 210 17.12 8.72 -5.21
N ALA A 211 15.90 8.32 -5.59
CA ALA A 211 15.51 8.14 -6.99
C ALA A 211 15.69 9.41 -7.83
N LEU A 212 15.32 10.57 -7.27
CA LEU A 212 15.45 11.87 -7.94
C LEU A 212 16.90 12.29 -8.12
N ILE A 213 17.77 12.08 -7.12
CA ILE A 213 19.18 12.46 -7.17
C ILE A 213 19.96 11.61 -8.18
N GLU A 214 19.70 10.31 -8.19
CA GLU A 214 20.41 9.35 -9.04
C GLU A 214 19.77 9.17 -10.43
N ASP A 215 18.61 9.79 -10.67
CA ASP A 215 17.78 9.61 -11.86
C ASP A 215 17.50 8.14 -12.21
N ILE A 216 16.97 7.41 -11.22
CA ILE A 216 16.63 5.99 -11.33
C ILE A 216 15.17 5.75 -10.91
N PRO A 217 14.54 4.63 -11.33
CA PRO A 217 13.22 4.27 -10.85
C PRO A 217 13.18 4.10 -9.33
N THR A 218 12.04 4.46 -8.73
CA THR A 218 11.83 4.34 -7.28
C THR A 218 11.92 2.90 -6.77
N SER A 219 11.54 1.90 -7.59
CA SER A 219 11.72 0.48 -7.26
C SER A 219 13.19 0.12 -7.07
N GLN A 220 14.07 0.62 -7.93
CA GLN A 220 15.51 0.41 -7.83
C GLN A 220 16.12 1.19 -6.65
N ALA A 221 15.68 2.43 -6.43
CA ALA A 221 16.13 3.23 -5.29
C ALA A 221 15.80 2.55 -3.96
N ALA A 222 14.59 1.97 -3.84
CA ALA A 222 14.19 1.24 -2.64
C ALA A 222 15.04 -0.02 -2.41
N ASP A 223 15.41 -0.76 -3.46
CA ASP A 223 16.30 -1.91 -3.34
C ASP A 223 17.69 -1.50 -2.82
N ILE A 224 18.24 -0.40 -3.35
CA ILE A 224 19.54 0.12 -2.93
C ILE A 224 19.52 0.51 -1.45
N LEU A 225 18.48 1.24 -1.01
CA LEU A 225 18.34 1.65 0.39
C LEU A 225 18.15 0.45 1.32
N ALA A 226 17.33 -0.54 0.92
CA ALA A 226 17.16 -1.77 1.68
C ALA A 226 18.48 -2.54 1.84
N GLN A 227 19.28 -2.65 0.78
CA GLN A 227 20.60 -3.29 0.83
C GLN A 227 21.57 -2.55 1.77
N ARG A 228 21.54 -1.21 1.79
CA ARG A 228 22.35 -0.39 2.71
C ARG A 228 21.96 -0.65 4.16
N CYS A 229 20.66 -0.61 4.48
CA CYS A 229 20.15 -0.91 5.82
C CYS A 229 20.57 -2.32 6.29
N LEU A 230 20.47 -3.32 5.42
CA LEU A 230 20.90 -4.69 5.74
C LEU A 230 22.42 -4.79 5.99
N ALA A 231 23.23 -4.06 5.22
CA ALA A 231 24.68 -4.03 5.39
C ALA A 231 25.13 -3.30 6.66
N GLU A 232 24.37 -2.30 7.11
CA GLU A 232 24.59 -1.59 8.38
C GLU A 232 24.22 -2.48 9.57
N ALA A 233 23.03 -3.09 9.55
CA ALA A 233 22.60 -4.01 10.61
C ALA A 233 23.56 -5.20 10.81
N ARG A 234 24.18 -5.70 9.74
CA ARG A 234 25.20 -6.77 9.81
C ARG A 234 26.54 -6.31 10.40
N ARG A 235 26.84 -5.01 10.37
CA ARG A 235 28.06 -4.46 10.97
C ARG A 235 27.89 -4.19 12.47
N GLU A 236 26.66 -3.99 12.91
CA GLU A 236 26.30 -3.69 14.31
C GLU A 236 25.99 -4.94 15.15
N GLY A 237 25.67 -6.08 14.52
CA GLY A 237 25.41 -7.37 15.18
C GLY A 237 26.61 -8.30 15.18
#